data_AF-A0A0E2NX12-F1
#
_entry.id   AF-A0A0E2NX12-F1
#
_cell.length_a   1.000
_cell.length_b   1.000
_cell.length_c   1.000
_cell.angle_alpha   90.00
_cell.angle_beta   90.00
_cell.angle_gamma   90.00
#
_symmetry.space_group_name_H-M   'P 1'
#
loop_
_entity.id
_entity.type
_entity.pdbx_description
1 polymer ?
#
loop_
_entity_poly.entity_id
_entity_poly.type
_entity_poly.pdbx_seq_one_letter_code
_entity_poly.pdbx_strand_id
1 'polypeptide(L)' 'MTDWIEWKGGSRPTEYEVEVMLRNGVRSKNQSRCYDWRHFGTDVTDGDSDIIAYRIHKESNH' A
#
# COMPACT_ATOMS: atom_id res chain seq x y z
N MET A 1 -17.28 0.65 5.80
CA MET A 1 -16.02 -0.11 5.92
C MET A 1 -15.27 0.14 4.63
N THR A 2 -14.02 0.61 4.66
CA THR A 2 -13.27 0.83 3.42
C THR A 2 -12.80 -0.51 2.88
N ASP A 3 -13.17 -0.81 1.65
CA ASP A 3 -12.75 -2.02 0.96
C ASP A 3 -11.27 -1.95 0.59
N TRP A 4 -10.64 -3.11 0.40
CA TRP A 4 -9.29 -3.19 -0.15
C TRP A 4 -9.31 -2.84 -1.63
N ILE A 5 -8.42 -1.94 -2.04
CA ILE A 5 -8.24 -1.50 -3.41
C ILE A 5 -7.00 -2.21 -3.96
N GLU A 6 -7.15 -2.96 -5.05
CA GLU A 6 -6.05 -3.60 -5.76
C GLU A 6 -5.04 -2.54 -6.25
N TRP A 7 -3.75 -2.73 -5.95
CA TRP A 7 -2.68 -1.84 -6.40
C TRP A 7 -2.09 -2.34 -7.71
N LYS A 8 -2.27 -1.56 -8.78
CA LYS A 8 -1.73 -1.85 -10.12
C LYS A 8 -0.49 -1.04 -10.48
N GLY A 9 0.07 -0.31 -9.51
CA GLY A 9 1.17 0.64 -9.74
C GLY A 9 0.67 2.03 -10.13
N GLY A 10 1.59 3.00 -10.10
CA GLY A 10 1.31 4.40 -10.41
C GLY A 10 1.78 5.35 -9.30
N SER A 11 1.22 6.56 -9.29
CA SER A 11 1.50 7.58 -8.27
C SER A 11 0.80 7.25 -6.95
N ARG A 12 1.43 7.60 -5.83
CA ARG A 12 0.88 7.46 -4.48
C ARG A 12 -0.61 7.90 -4.43
N PRO A 13 -1.53 7.03 -4.00
CA PRO A 13 -2.98 7.25 -4.18
C PRO A 13 -3.59 8.22 -3.16
N THR A 14 -2.93 8.49 -2.03
CA THR A 14 -3.47 9.33 -0.96
C THR A 14 -2.37 9.89 -0.05
N GLU A 15 -2.70 10.97 0.68
CA GLU A 15 -1.88 11.52 1.77
C GLU A 15 -2.18 10.88 3.13
N TYR A 16 -3.30 10.16 3.26
CA TYR A 16 -3.80 9.67 4.55
C TYR A 16 -3.09 8.40 5.04
N GLU A 17 -3.47 7.96 6.24
CA GLU A 17 -3.10 6.65 6.75
C GLU A 17 -3.73 5.54 5.90
N VAL A 18 -2.92 4.55 5.56
CA VAL A 18 -3.34 3.39 4.78
C VAL A 18 -2.88 2.11 5.48
N GLU A 19 -3.61 1.04 5.25
CA GLU A 19 -3.10 -0.30 5.44
C GLU A 19 -2.73 -0.86 4.06
N VAL A 20 -1.52 -1.38 3.91
CA VAL A 20 -1.05 -2.02 2.68
C VAL A 20 -0.96 -3.54 2.88
N MET A 21 -1.23 -4.27 1.81
CA MET A 21 -1.00 -5.71 1.72
C MET A 21 0.15 -5.93 0.75
N LEU A 22 1.22 -6.53 1.25
CA LEU A 22 2.37 -6.90 0.47
C LEU A 22 2.14 -8.26 -0.20
N ARG A 23 2.86 -8.50 -1.31
CA ARG A 23 2.76 -9.75 -2.07
C ARG A 23 3.09 -10.99 -1.22
N ASN A 24 4.04 -10.87 -0.28
CA ASN A 24 4.37 -11.92 0.68
C ASN A 24 3.28 -12.18 1.76
N GLY A 25 2.14 -11.48 1.70
CA GLY A 25 1.03 -11.61 2.62
C GLY A 25 1.13 -10.75 3.89
N VAL A 26 2.26 -10.06 4.10
CA VAL A 26 2.42 -9.13 5.23
C VAL A 26 1.47 -7.95 5.05
N ARG A 27 0.83 -7.55 6.14
CA ARG A 27 0.02 -6.33 6.21
C ARG A 27 0.68 -5.35 7.13
N SER A 28 0.70 -4.09 6.73
CA SER A 28 1.30 -3.00 7.50
C SER A 28 0.39 -1.78 7.42
N LYS A 29 0.27 -1.05 8.54
CA LYS A 29 -0.54 0.16 8.63
C LYS A 29 0.34 1.35 9.01
N ASN A 30 0.34 2.39 8.18
CA ASN A 30 1.11 3.61 8.41
C ASN A 30 0.62 4.76 7.51
N GLN A 31 1.18 5.94 7.67
CA GLN A 31 0.99 7.05 6.74
C GLN A 31 1.40 6.65 5.32
N SER A 32 0.59 7.00 4.33
CA SER A 32 0.84 6.64 2.91
C SER A 32 2.22 7.08 2.42
N ARG A 33 2.75 8.20 2.92
CA ARG A 33 4.11 8.69 2.59
C ARG A 33 5.25 7.79 3.09
N CYS A 34 5.00 6.89 4.04
CA CYS A 34 6.00 6.00 4.61
C CYS A 34 6.21 4.73 3.77
N TYR A 35 5.38 4.52 2.75
CA TYR A 35 5.49 3.39 1.85
C TYR A 35 6.15 3.79 0.53
N ASP A 36 6.89 2.85 -0.03
CA ASP A 36 7.33 2.93 -1.42
C ASP A 36 6.21 2.40 -2.33
N TRP A 37 5.61 3.31 -3.11
CA TRP A 37 4.53 2.97 -4.03
C TRP A 37 5.03 2.53 -5.41
N ARG A 38 6.36 2.48 -5.61
CA ARG A 38 6.94 1.90 -6.82
C ARG A 38 6.55 0.43 -6.88
N HIS A 39 5.81 0.06 -7.91
CA HIS A 39 5.40 -1.32 -8.17
C HIS A 39 6.45 -1.91 -9.11
N PHE A 40 7.37 -2.70 -8.57
CA PHE A 40 8.49 -3.22 -9.35
C PHE A 40 8.13 -4.54 -10.08
N GLY A 41 7.01 -5.16 -9.72
CA GLY A 41 6.55 -6.39 -10.34
C GLY A 41 7.40 -7.59 -9.91
N THR A 42 7.29 -8.69 -10.63
CA THR A 42 7.98 -9.94 -10.30
C THR A 42 9.48 -9.94 -10.63
N ASP A 43 10.01 -8.85 -11.20
CA ASP A 43 11.36 -8.79 -11.80
C ASP A 43 12.48 -8.40 -10.83
N VAL A 44 12.16 -8.08 -9.58
CA VAL A 44 13.17 -7.80 -8.54
C VAL A 44 13.08 -8.82 -7.41
N THR A 45 14.24 -9.14 -6.85
CA THR A 45 14.39 -9.94 -5.61
C THR A 45 13.62 -9.37 -4.42
N ASP A 46 13.16 -8.11 -4.52
CA ASP A 46 12.31 -7.43 -3.54
C ASP A 46 10.80 -7.56 -3.82
N GLY A 47 10.40 -8.40 -4.78
CA GLY A 47 8.98 -8.62 -5.14
C GLY A 47 8.09 -9.10 -3.99
N ASP A 48 8.69 -9.57 -2.88
CA ASP A 48 8.00 -9.89 -1.63
C ASP A 48 7.49 -8.64 -0.90
N SER A 49 8.12 -7.49 -1.12
CA SER A 49 7.74 -6.19 -0.54
C SER A 49 6.87 -5.33 -1.46
N ASP A 50 6.49 -5.84 -2.64
CA ASP A 50 5.56 -5.15 -3.54
C ASP A 50 4.19 -5.02 -2.86
N ILE A 51 3.66 -3.81 -2.83
CA ILE A 51 2.27 -3.56 -2.45
C ILE A 51 1.38 -4.14 -3.54
N ILE A 52 0.39 -4.95 -3.18
CA ILE A 52 -0.59 -5.52 -4.13
C ILE A 52 -2.02 -5.05 -3.87
N ALA A 53 -2.28 -4.52 -2.67
CA ALA A 53 -3.53 -3.87 -2.33
C ALA A 53 -3.32 -2.86 -1.21
N TYR A 54 -4.21 -1.89 -1.10
CA TYR A 54 -4.21 -0.91 -0.03
C TYR A 54 -5.64 -0.59 0.42
N ARG A 55 -5.78 -0.16 1.67
CA ARG A 55 -7.04 0.30 2.25
C ARG A 55 -6.81 1.66 2.90
N ILE A 56 -7.60 2.66 2.49
CA ILE A 56 -7.51 4.00 3.05
C ILE A 56 -8.28 4.06 4.36
N HIS A 57 -7.64 4.60 5.40
CA HIS A 57 -8.29 4.99 6.63
C HIS A 57 -8.47 6.52 6.56
N LYS A 58 -9.72 6.99 6.36
CA LYS A 58 -10.03 8.42 6.45
C LYS A 58 -9.60 8.93 7.83
N GLU A 59 -9.05 10.15 7.85
CA GLU A 59 -8.33 10.79 8.95
C GLU A 59 -8.70 10.29 10.36
N SER A 60 -7.67 9.98 11.14
CA SER A 60 -7.74 10.21 12.58
C SER A 60 -8.02 11.69 12.78
N ASN A 61 -9.30 12.06 12.92
CA ASN A 61 -9.70 13.37 13.43
C ASN A 61 -8.89 13.63 14.71
N HIS A 62 -8.02 14.63 14.68
CA HIS A 62 -7.39 15.20 15.87
C HIS A 62 -7.78 16.67 15.97
#